data_AF-X0X1T5-F1
#
_entry.id   AF-X0X1T5-F1
#
_cell.length_a   1.000
_cell.length_b   1.000
_cell.length_c   1.000
_cell.angle_alpha   90.00
_cell.angle_beta   90.00
_cell.angle_gamma   90.00
#
_symmetry.space_group_name_H-M   'P 1'
#
loop_
_entity.id
_entity.type
_entity.pdbx_description
1 polymer ?
#
loop_
_entity_poly.entity_id
_entity_poly.type
_entity_poly.pdbx_seq_one_letter_code
_entity_poly.pdbx_strand_id
1 'polypeptide(L)'
;DVWPAFVEITERRNLFVHCDGIVSSQYLKVCRTHGVQLDSKLKTGDQLTVDPAYFSKAFDCMLEIGIKLGHVLWRKLQPNDMTAADKALQETGYELLVEERYELAKMILRFASDTLKNVSSDQIRRMNLINLCSAHKFSGDQQRCNSILDSEDWSACGPEFQLAVAVHKDNFAKAAAIMESIGKDGAVSREDYSTWPLFKMFRESKEFLTSYHKLFGEEFVVPEDIDIPTKKPTKASRRRPKDRA
;
A
#
# COMPACT_ATOMS: atom_id res chain seq x y z
N ASP A 1 -5.11 15.42 -3.44
CA ASP A 1 -6.50 15.14 -3.07
C ASP A 1 -7.07 14.21 -4.14
N VAL A 2 -7.72 13.11 -3.75
CA VAL A 2 -8.25 12.06 -4.65
C VAL A 2 -9.64 12.42 -5.20
N TRP A 3 -10.32 13.38 -4.57
CA TRP A 3 -11.71 13.72 -4.87
C TRP A 3 -11.97 14.11 -6.34
N PRO A 4 -11.17 14.98 -6.99
CA PRO A 4 -11.41 15.33 -8.40
C PRO A 4 -11.31 14.11 -9.33
N ALA A 5 -10.33 13.23 -9.10
CA ALA A 5 -10.17 12.02 -9.90
C ALA A 5 -11.40 11.11 -9.78
N PHE A 6 -11.92 10.92 -8.56
CA PHE A 6 -13.13 10.13 -8.35
C PHE A 6 -14.36 10.70 -9.06
N VAL A 7 -14.57 12.01 -8.97
CA VAL A 7 -15.67 12.67 -9.68
C VAL A 7 -15.57 12.39 -11.18
N GLU A 8 -14.40 12.61 -11.78
CA GLU A 8 -14.19 12.38 -13.21
C GLU A 8 -14.44 10.92 -13.59
N ILE A 9 -13.95 9.95 -12.81
CA ILE A 9 -14.15 8.52 -13.07
C ILE A 9 -15.63 8.15 -13.03
N THR A 10 -16.39 8.66 -12.05
CA THR A 10 -17.83 8.39 -11.96
C THR A 10 -18.60 9.00 -13.13
N GLU A 11 -18.25 10.23 -13.52
CA GLU A 11 -18.83 10.89 -14.68
C GLU A 11 -18.46 10.18 -15.99
N ARG A 12 -17.20 9.77 -16.17
CA ARG A 12 -16.75 9.02 -17.35
C ARG A 12 -17.43 7.66 -17.44
N ARG A 13 -17.60 6.95 -16.32
CA ARG A 13 -18.37 5.71 -16.26
C ARG A 13 -19.82 5.94 -16.70
N ASN A 14 -20.44 7.05 -16.30
CA ASN A 14 -21.78 7.40 -16.78
C ASN A 14 -21.81 7.62 -18.30
N LEU A 15 -20.80 8.28 -18.87
CA LEU A 15 -20.69 8.43 -20.33
C LEU A 15 -20.58 7.08 -21.03
N PHE A 16 -19.78 6.15 -20.53
CA PHE A 16 -19.66 4.81 -21.14
C PHE A 16 -20.95 4.00 -21.08
N VAL A 17 -21.74 4.14 -20.02
CA VAL A 17 -22.98 3.37 -19.87
C VAL A 17 -24.14 3.97 -20.67
N HIS A 18 -24.18 5.30 -20.81
CA HIS A 18 -25.37 5.98 -21.33
C HIS A 18 -25.15 6.71 -22.66
N CYS A 19 -23.90 6.96 -23.05
CA CYS A 19 -23.57 7.78 -24.21
C CYS A 19 -22.36 7.22 -24.98
N ASP A 20 -22.05 5.93 -24.89
CA ASP A 20 -20.91 5.27 -25.58
C ASP A 20 -19.56 6.00 -25.42
N GLY A 21 -19.35 6.64 -24.27
CA GLY A 21 -18.15 7.40 -23.96
C GLY A 21 -18.08 8.80 -24.59
N ILE A 22 -19.17 9.27 -25.20
CA ILE A 22 -19.25 10.60 -25.82
C ILE A 22 -19.38 11.70 -24.77
N VAL A 23 -18.50 12.69 -24.82
CA VAL A 23 -18.45 13.82 -23.90
C VAL A 23 -19.72 14.67 -24.02
N SER A 24 -20.38 14.88 -22.89
CA SER A 24 -21.54 15.77 -22.76
C SER A 24 -21.16 17.12 -22.12
N SER A 25 -22.01 18.14 -22.31
CA SER A 25 -21.86 19.43 -21.61
C SER A 25 -21.95 19.27 -20.09
N GLN A 26 -22.75 18.30 -19.62
CA GLN A 26 -22.87 17.96 -18.20
C GLN A 26 -21.56 17.42 -17.63
N TYR A 27 -20.91 16.47 -18.31
CA TYR A 27 -19.60 15.93 -17.90
C TYR A 27 -18.58 17.06 -17.71
N LEU A 28 -18.44 17.95 -18.71
CA LEU A 28 -17.50 19.07 -18.65
C LEU A 28 -17.83 20.04 -17.50
N LYS A 29 -19.11 20.29 -17.26
CA LYS A 29 -19.58 21.16 -16.18
C LYS A 29 -19.26 20.57 -14.80
N VAL A 30 -19.59 19.30 -14.56
CA VAL A 30 -19.34 18.61 -13.29
C VAL A 30 -17.84 18.55 -13.01
N CYS A 31 -17.04 18.13 -13.99
CA CYS A 31 -15.59 18.07 -13.88
C CYS A 31 -14.97 19.44 -13.51
N ARG A 32 -15.36 20.52 -14.20
CA ARG A 32 -14.88 21.88 -13.87
C ARG A 32 -15.30 22.33 -12.48
N THR A 33 -16.54 22.03 -12.08
CA THR A 33 -17.07 22.39 -10.75
C THR A 33 -16.26 21.76 -9.62
N HIS A 34 -15.75 20.54 -9.83
CA HIS A 34 -14.95 19.81 -8.86
C HIS A 34 -13.43 19.89 -9.08
N GLY A 35 -12.96 20.83 -9.90
CA GLY A 35 -11.52 21.09 -10.08
C GLY A 35 -10.76 19.99 -10.83
N VAL A 36 -11.47 19.15 -11.61
CA VAL A 36 -10.86 18.13 -12.45
C VAL A 36 -10.01 18.80 -13.54
N GLN A 37 -8.76 18.35 -13.66
CA GLN A 37 -7.85 18.81 -14.70
C GLN A 37 -8.13 18.04 -16.00
N LEU A 38 -8.95 18.63 -16.86
CA LEU A 38 -9.27 18.10 -18.19
C LEU A 38 -8.26 18.61 -19.23
N ASP A 39 -8.07 17.86 -20.32
CA ASP A 39 -7.35 18.37 -21.49
C ASP A 39 -8.08 19.61 -22.03
N SER A 40 -7.34 20.69 -22.21
CA SER A 40 -7.79 21.95 -22.81
C SER A 40 -8.49 21.80 -24.17
N LYS A 41 -8.18 20.72 -24.91
CA LYS A 41 -8.75 20.44 -26.24
C LYS A 41 -10.07 19.67 -26.19
N LEU A 42 -10.41 19.09 -25.03
CA LEU A 42 -11.59 18.24 -24.87
C LEU A 42 -12.88 19.06 -24.99
N LYS A 43 -13.77 18.65 -25.90
CA LYS A 43 -15.05 19.31 -26.16
C LYS A 43 -16.20 18.31 -26.24
N THR A 44 -17.43 18.84 -26.16
CA THR A 44 -18.65 18.05 -26.35
C THR A 44 -18.63 17.32 -27.69
N GLY A 45 -19.04 16.06 -27.69
CA GLY A 45 -19.05 15.20 -28.87
C GLY A 45 -17.76 14.40 -29.08
N ASP A 46 -16.67 14.74 -28.40
CA ASP A 46 -15.45 13.92 -28.43
C ASP A 46 -15.73 12.56 -27.75
N GLN A 47 -15.06 11.50 -28.20
CA GLN A 47 -15.19 10.18 -27.60
C GLN A 47 -14.02 9.89 -26.68
N LEU A 48 -14.33 9.54 -25.43
CA LEU A 48 -13.34 9.12 -24.45
C LEU A 48 -13.03 7.63 -24.61
N THR A 49 -11.78 7.28 -24.31
CA THR A 49 -11.30 5.89 -24.24
C THR A 49 -10.73 5.61 -22.86
N VAL A 50 -10.47 4.32 -22.59
CA VAL A 50 -9.81 3.83 -21.39
C VAL A 50 -8.59 3.05 -21.83
N ASP A 51 -7.43 3.69 -21.77
CA ASP A 51 -6.16 3.00 -21.91
C ASP A 51 -5.77 2.32 -20.58
N PRO A 52 -4.77 1.40 -20.60
CA PRO A 52 -4.32 0.71 -19.39
C PRO A 52 -3.83 1.65 -18.28
N ALA A 53 -3.21 2.78 -18.62
CA ALA A 53 -2.68 3.72 -17.64
C ALA A 53 -3.81 4.48 -16.93
N TYR A 54 -4.84 4.90 -17.67
CA TYR A 54 -6.06 5.46 -17.10
C TYR A 54 -6.75 4.43 -16.22
N PHE A 55 -6.89 3.18 -16.68
CA PHE A 55 -7.53 2.11 -15.90
C PHE A 55 -6.83 1.90 -14.56
N SER A 56 -5.50 1.82 -14.55
CA SER A 56 -4.71 1.67 -13.32
C SER A 56 -4.97 2.83 -12.34
N LYS A 57 -4.92 4.08 -12.83
CA LYS A 57 -5.20 5.26 -11.99
C LYS A 57 -6.63 5.26 -11.46
N ALA A 58 -7.59 4.86 -12.28
CA ALA A 58 -8.98 4.77 -11.88
C ALA A 58 -9.18 3.70 -10.81
N PHE A 59 -8.54 2.55 -10.98
CA PHE A 59 -8.55 1.47 -10.01
C PHE A 59 -7.95 1.90 -8.66
N ASP A 60 -6.78 2.54 -8.65
CA ASP A 60 -6.14 3.04 -7.44
C ASP A 60 -7.02 4.08 -6.72
N CYS A 61 -7.63 5.00 -7.48
CA CYS A 61 -8.57 5.99 -6.94
C CYS A 61 -9.78 5.33 -6.27
N MET A 62 -10.36 4.30 -6.92
CA MET A 62 -11.51 3.58 -6.39
C MET A 62 -11.16 2.80 -5.13
N LEU A 63 -9.99 2.14 -5.09
CA LEU A 63 -9.49 1.46 -3.90
C LEU A 63 -9.25 2.42 -2.75
N GLU A 64 -8.58 3.55 -3.01
CA GLU A 64 -8.30 4.55 -1.99
C GLU A 64 -9.58 5.03 -1.30
N ILE A 65 -10.60 5.38 -2.10
CA ILE A 65 -11.88 5.84 -1.55
C ILE A 65 -12.63 4.72 -0.82
N GLY A 66 -12.66 3.52 -1.40
CA GLY A 66 -13.32 2.37 -0.79
C GLY A 66 -12.74 2.06 0.59
N ILE A 67 -11.41 1.99 0.69
CA ILE A 67 -10.70 1.72 1.95
C ILE A 67 -10.95 2.86 2.94
N LYS A 68 -10.74 4.12 2.55
CA LYS A 68 -10.93 5.26 3.46
C LYS A 68 -12.35 5.34 3.99
N LEU A 69 -13.35 5.25 3.10
CA LEU A 69 -14.75 5.30 3.50
C LEU A 69 -15.11 4.11 4.38
N GLY A 70 -14.67 2.90 4.03
CA GLY A 70 -14.87 1.70 4.84
C GLY A 70 -14.32 1.85 6.24
N HIS A 71 -13.09 2.37 6.37
CA HIS A 71 -12.44 2.58 7.67
C HIS A 71 -13.09 3.70 8.50
N VAL A 72 -13.58 4.78 7.85
CA VAL A 72 -14.36 5.83 8.51
C VAL A 72 -15.68 5.28 9.03
N LEU A 73 -16.42 4.55 8.20
CA LEU A 73 -17.71 3.96 8.58
C LEU A 73 -17.54 2.91 9.68
N TRP A 74 -16.57 2.01 9.55
CA TRP A 74 -16.30 0.98 10.56
C TRP A 74 -16.00 1.61 11.92
N ARG A 75 -15.06 2.55 12.00
CA ARG A 75 -14.71 3.22 13.27
C ARG A 75 -15.87 4.02 13.86
N LYS A 76 -16.76 4.54 13.01
CA LYS A 76 -17.95 5.28 13.45
C LYS A 76 -19.04 4.36 13.98
N LEU A 77 -19.27 3.21 13.33
CA LEU A 77 -20.35 2.28 13.66
C LEU A 77 -19.96 1.28 14.75
N GLN A 78 -18.68 0.93 14.85
CA GLN A 78 -18.12 0.00 15.85
C GLN A 78 -16.86 0.60 16.49
N PRO A 79 -16.98 1.63 17.34
CA PRO A 79 -15.84 2.30 17.95
C PRO A 79 -14.99 1.39 18.86
N ASN A 80 -15.58 0.31 19.39
CA ASN A 80 -14.86 -0.67 20.22
C ASN A 80 -13.91 -1.58 19.41
N ASP A 81 -14.04 -1.60 18.08
CA ASP A 81 -13.20 -2.42 17.19
C ASP A 81 -11.92 -1.72 16.73
N MET A 82 -11.54 -0.60 17.36
CA MET A 82 -10.43 0.24 16.90
C MET A 82 -9.15 -0.54 16.62
N THR A 83 -8.76 -1.48 17.50
CA THR A 83 -7.58 -2.32 17.30
C THR A 83 -7.69 -3.22 16.07
N ALA A 84 -8.86 -3.83 15.82
CA ALA A 84 -9.08 -4.66 14.65
C ALA A 84 -9.05 -3.80 13.37
N ALA A 85 -9.69 -2.64 13.42
CA ALA A 85 -9.74 -1.72 12.30
C ALA A 85 -8.35 -1.12 11.96
N ASP A 86 -7.47 -0.92 12.94
CA ASP A 86 -6.11 -0.44 12.71
C ASP A 86 -5.21 -1.55 12.16
N LYS A 87 -5.33 -2.78 12.69
CA LYS A 87 -4.61 -3.95 12.16
C LYS A 87 -4.96 -4.21 10.70
N ALA A 88 -6.25 -4.18 10.35
CA ALA A 88 -6.69 -4.34 8.96
C ALA A 88 -6.09 -3.26 8.02
N LEU A 89 -5.97 -2.02 8.50
CA LEU A 89 -5.40 -0.93 7.72
C LEU A 89 -3.88 -1.10 7.54
N GLN A 90 -3.21 -1.53 8.61
CA GLN A 90 -1.78 -1.84 8.61
C GLN A 90 -1.45 -3.00 7.67
N GLU A 91 -2.24 -4.08 7.74
CA GLU A 91 -2.13 -5.25 6.85
C GLU A 91 -2.32 -4.84 5.39
N THR A 92 -3.36 -4.04 5.09
CA THR A 92 -3.57 -3.48 3.75
C THR A 92 -2.34 -2.69 3.27
N GLY A 93 -1.77 -1.83 4.13
CA GLY A 93 -0.56 -1.07 3.79
C GLY A 93 0.66 -1.97 3.55
N TYR A 94 0.80 -3.05 4.32
CA TYR A 94 1.86 -4.04 4.17
C TYR A 94 1.72 -4.85 2.88
N GLU A 95 0.53 -5.36 2.57
CA GLU A 95 0.25 -6.10 1.34
C GLU A 95 0.56 -5.25 0.09
N LEU A 96 0.20 -3.96 0.11
CA LEU A 96 0.53 -3.05 -0.98
C LEU A 96 2.05 -2.83 -1.15
N LEU A 97 2.85 -2.94 -0.08
CA LEU A 97 4.31 -2.92 -0.18
C LEU A 97 4.84 -4.20 -0.83
N VAL A 98 4.29 -5.36 -0.45
CA VAL A 98 4.64 -6.66 -1.04
C VAL A 98 4.30 -6.68 -2.54
N GLU A 99 3.14 -6.14 -2.92
CA GLU A 99 2.70 -6.00 -4.31
C GLU A 99 3.40 -4.87 -5.08
N GLU A 100 4.36 -4.19 -4.47
CA GLU A 100 5.08 -3.03 -5.04
C GLU A 100 4.20 -1.86 -5.50
N ARG A 101 2.96 -1.76 -4.97
CA ARG A 101 2.02 -0.66 -5.22
C ARG A 101 2.31 0.53 -4.30
N TYR A 102 3.52 1.08 -4.40
CA TYR A 102 4.04 2.06 -3.44
C TYR A 102 3.22 3.35 -3.35
N GLU A 103 2.67 3.86 -4.45
CA GLU A 103 1.84 5.07 -4.42
C GLU A 103 0.56 4.86 -3.61
N LEU A 104 -0.12 3.73 -3.82
CA LEU A 104 -1.32 3.39 -3.06
C LEU A 104 -0.98 3.11 -1.59
N ALA A 105 0.13 2.39 -1.33
CA ALA A 105 0.63 2.15 0.03
C ALA A 105 0.84 3.48 0.78
N LYS A 106 1.49 4.47 0.15
CA LYS A 106 1.67 5.82 0.73
C LYS A 106 0.32 6.47 1.07
N MET A 107 -0.67 6.39 0.18
CA MET A 107 -1.98 6.99 0.42
C MET A 107 -2.73 6.34 1.58
N ILE A 108 -2.66 5.01 1.69
CA ILE A 108 -3.30 4.25 2.78
C ILE A 108 -2.58 4.46 4.12
N LEU A 109 -1.26 4.41 4.14
CA LEU A 109 -0.47 4.56 5.37
C LEU A 109 -0.49 6.00 5.89
N ARG A 110 -0.51 7.01 5.00
CA ARG A 110 -0.76 8.40 5.42
C ARG A 110 -2.16 8.62 5.96
N PHE A 111 -3.16 7.91 5.43
CA PHE A 111 -4.49 7.97 6.02
C PHE A 111 -4.48 7.40 7.44
N ALA A 112 -3.76 6.28 7.66
CA ALA A 112 -3.58 5.68 8.97
C ALA A 112 -2.84 6.59 9.96
N SER A 113 -1.80 7.29 9.52
CA SER A 113 -0.90 8.06 10.40
C SER A 113 -1.24 9.55 10.54
N ASP A 114 -1.69 10.21 9.47
CA ASP A 114 -1.86 11.67 9.43
C ASP A 114 -3.33 12.08 9.60
N THR A 115 -4.28 11.23 9.18
CA THR A 115 -5.70 11.61 9.03
C THR A 115 -6.57 11.06 10.15
N LEU A 116 -6.37 9.80 10.53
CA LEU A 116 -7.09 9.19 11.63
C LEU A 116 -6.58 9.75 12.96
N LYS A 117 -7.50 10.27 13.78
CA LYS A 117 -7.15 10.96 15.04
C LYS A 117 -6.69 10.03 16.15
N ASN A 118 -7.16 8.80 16.14
CA ASN A 118 -6.92 7.82 17.20
C ASN A 118 -6.34 6.55 16.59
N VAL A 119 -5.27 6.05 17.21
CA VAL A 119 -4.67 4.75 16.92
C VAL A 119 -4.70 3.94 18.21
N SER A 120 -5.01 2.66 18.09
CA SER A 120 -5.17 1.72 19.21
C SER A 120 -3.90 1.46 20.01
N SER A 121 -2.71 1.65 19.43
CA SER A 121 -1.44 1.51 20.15
C SER A 121 -0.29 2.26 19.48
N ASP A 122 0.72 2.60 20.28
CA ASP A 122 1.99 3.17 19.80
C ASP A 122 2.71 2.23 18.83
N GLN A 123 2.68 0.91 19.11
CA GLN A 123 3.24 -0.14 18.26
C GLN A 123 2.68 -0.08 16.83
N ILE A 124 1.35 -0.01 16.70
CA ILE A 124 0.69 0.06 15.39
C ILE A 124 1.03 1.38 14.69
N ARG A 125 1.02 2.51 15.40
CA ARG A 125 1.39 3.81 14.82
C ARG A 125 2.80 3.76 14.24
N ARG A 126 3.77 3.29 15.03
CA ARG A 126 5.18 3.21 14.61
C ARG A 126 5.39 2.27 13.44
N MET A 127 4.73 1.11 13.45
CA MET A 127 4.79 0.18 12.33
C MET A 127 4.19 0.78 11.04
N ASN A 128 3.10 1.54 11.13
CA ASN A 128 2.57 2.27 9.97
C ASN A 128 3.55 3.32 9.44
N LEU A 129 4.29 4.00 10.33
CA LEU A 129 5.35 4.94 9.92
C LEU A 129 6.53 4.24 9.25
N ILE A 130 6.98 3.09 9.78
CA ILE A 130 8.02 2.26 9.16
C ILE A 130 7.58 1.80 7.77
N ASN A 131 6.36 1.26 7.63
CA ASN A 131 5.83 0.86 6.33
C ASN A 131 5.70 2.07 5.37
N LEU A 132 5.33 3.25 5.88
CA LEU A 132 5.24 4.47 5.06
C LEU A 132 6.64 4.88 4.56
N CYS A 133 7.66 4.77 5.41
CA CYS A 133 9.05 4.97 5.03
C CYS A 133 9.48 3.98 3.94
N SER A 134 9.08 2.71 4.04
CA SER A 134 9.38 1.69 3.02
C SER A 134 8.77 2.07 1.68
N ALA A 135 7.51 2.53 1.67
CA ALA A 135 6.84 2.96 0.45
C ALA A 135 7.55 4.15 -0.20
N HIS A 136 7.98 5.14 0.58
CA HIS A 136 8.77 6.27 0.07
C HIS A 136 10.13 5.80 -0.47
N LYS A 137 10.89 5.04 0.30
CA LYS A 137 12.21 4.53 -0.10
C LYS A 137 12.15 3.72 -1.40
N PHE A 138 11.23 2.77 -1.51
CA PHE A 138 11.13 1.90 -2.69
C PHE A 138 10.55 2.62 -3.92
N SER A 139 9.81 3.71 -3.73
CA SER A 139 9.42 4.62 -4.82
C SER A 139 10.51 5.64 -5.22
N GLY A 140 11.71 5.58 -4.61
CA GLY A 140 12.85 6.46 -4.92
C GLY A 140 12.88 7.78 -4.15
N ASP A 141 12.02 7.96 -3.14
CA ASP A 141 11.91 9.17 -2.34
C ASP A 141 12.58 9.02 -0.97
N GLN A 142 13.91 8.87 -0.98
CA GLN A 142 14.71 8.72 0.24
C GLN A 142 14.62 9.96 1.16
N GLN A 143 14.48 11.15 0.58
CA GLN A 143 14.38 12.40 1.36
C GLN A 143 13.14 12.38 2.25
N ARG A 144 11.98 11.98 1.71
CA ARG A 144 10.76 11.89 2.51
C ARG A 144 10.81 10.76 3.53
N CYS A 145 11.40 9.62 3.18
CA CYS A 145 11.67 8.55 4.15
C CYS A 145 12.46 9.07 5.35
N ASN A 146 13.59 9.75 5.12
CA ASN A 146 14.41 10.32 6.19
C ASN A 146 13.63 11.35 7.02
N SER A 147 12.87 12.23 6.37
CA SER A 147 12.05 13.22 7.06
C SER A 147 11.01 12.61 8.02
N ILE A 148 10.43 11.46 7.68
CA ILE A 148 9.48 10.76 8.56
C ILE A 148 10.20 10.07 9.72
N LEU A 149 11.37 9.47 9.46
CA LEU A 149 12.16 8.85 10.54
C LEU A 149 12.68 9.90 11.52
N ASP A 150 13.10 11.06 11.04
CA ASP A 150 13.66 12.14 11.86
C ASP A 150 12.60 12.92 12.65
N SER A 151 11.30 12.73 12.35
CA SER A 151 10.21 13.35 13.13
C SER A 151 9.88 12.60 14.42
N GLU A 152 10.55 11.49 14.69
CA GLU A 152 10.25 10.58 15.80
C GLU A 152 11.54 10.20 16.55
N ASP A 153 11.42 10.00 17.85
CA ASP A 153 12.46 9.34 18.63
C ASP A 153 12.25 7.82 18.60
N TRP A 154 13.29 7.11 18.15
CA TRP A 154 13.33 5.65 18.02
C TRP A 154 14.29 5.00 19.02
N SER A 155 15.06 5.81 19.76
CA SER A 155 16.11 5.30 20.65
C SER A 155 15.56 4.47 21.80
N ALA A 156 14.35 4.77 22.28
CA ALA A 156 13.66 4.04 23.34
C ALA A 156 12.71 2.95 22.81
N CYS A 157 12.64 2.74 21.49
CA CYS A 157 11.77 1.73 20.90
C CYS A 157 12.38 0.33 20.96
N GLY A 158 11.53 -0.68 20.76
CA GLY A 158 11.94 -2.06 20.59
C GLY A 158 12.99 -2.22 19.49
N PRO A 159 13.86 -3.23 19.61
CA PRO A 159 14.99 -3.42 18.69
C PRO A 159 14.54 -3.63 17.24
N GLU A 160 13.33 -4.13 17.00
CA GLU A 160 12.73 -4.26 15.67
C GLU A 160 12.56 -2.90 14.97
N PHE A 161 12.19 -1.85 15.71
CA PHE A 161 12.08 -0.51 15.16
C PHE A 161 13.45 0.14 14.96
N GLN A 162 14.37 -0.06 15.91
CA GLN A 162 15.74 0.44 15.79
C GLN A 162 16.44 -0.17 14.56
N LEU A 163 16.23 -1.47 14.33
CA LEU A 163 16.68 -2.18 13.14
C LEU A 163 16.05 -1.57 11.88
N ALA A 164 14.73 -1.39 11.86
CA ALA A 164 14.04 -0.80 10.71
C ALA A 164 14.56 0.59 10.35
N VAL A 165 14.84 1.43 11.35
CA VAL A 165 15.44 2.77 11.15
C VAL A 165 16.84 2.66 10.56
N ALA A 166 17.68 1.76 11.09
CA ALA A 166 19.04 1.56 10.58
C ALA A 166 19.04 1.09 9.12
N VAL A 167 18.14 0.17 8.78
CA VAL A 167 17.96 -0.34 7.41
C VAL A 167 17.50 0.76 6.46
N HIS A 168 16.48 1.54 6.82
CA HIS A 168 16.00 2.62 5.94
C HIS A 168 17.05 3.72 5.69
N LYS A 169 17.92 3.98 6.68
CA LYS A 169 19.04 4.92 6.58
C LYS A 169 20.29 4.33 5.91
N ASP A 170 20.19 3.12 5.35
CA ASP A 170 21.30 2.39 4.69
C ASP A 170 22.52 2.21 5.59
N ASN A 171 22.34 2.26 6.92
CA ASN A 171 23.40 1.98 7.88
C ASN A 171 23.45 0.48 8.17
N PHE A 172 23.86 -0.29 7.16
CA PHE A 172 23.83 -1.76 7.21
C PHE A 172 24.78 -2.35 8.25
N ALA A 173 25.91 -1.68 8.55
CA ALA A 173 26.78 -2.06 9.66
C ALA A 173 26.05 -2.01 11.01
N LYS A 174 25.30 -0.92 11.26
CA LYS A 174 24.47 -0.80 12.47
C LYS A 174 23.30 -1.79 12.45
N ALA A 175 22.64 -1.96 11.31
CA ALA A 175 21.53 -2.90 11.16
C ALA A 175 21.97 -4.34 11.48
N ALA A 176 23.12 -4.78 10.97
CA ALA A 176 23.69 -6.09 11.25
C ALA A 176 24.03 -6.27 12.74
N ALA A 177 24.63 -5.27 13.39
CA ALA A 177 24.88 -5.31 14.82
C ALA A 177 23.57 -5.44 15.64
N ILE A 178 22.51 -4.74 15.24
CA ILE A 178 21.20 -4.86 15.90
C ILE A 178 20.59 -6.24 15.65
N MET A 179 20.62 -6.73 14.39
CA MET A 179 20.16 -8.07 14.02
C MET A 179 20.83 -9.17 14.88
N GLU A 180 22.15 -9.10 15.05
CA GLU A 180 22.88 -10.02 15.93
C GLU A 180 22.46 -9.91 17.39
N SER A 181 22.19 -8.69 17.88
CA SER A 181 21.72 -8.47 19.25
C SER A 181 20.29 -8.97 19.50
N ILE A 182 19.42 -8.91 18.48
CA ILE A 182 18.06 -9.48 18.53
C ILE A 182 18.16 -11.00 18.68
N GLY A 183 19.10 -11.63 17.98
CA GLY A 183 19.31 -13.06 18.02
C GLY A 183 18.22 -13.85 17.28
N LYS A 184 18.28 -15.19 17.40
CA LYS A 184 17.40 -16.11 16.67
C LYS A 184 15.95 -16.19 17.21
N ASP A 185 15.77 -15.93 18.51
CA ASP A 185 14.49 -16.05 19.23
C ASP A 185 13.97 -14.67 19.67
N GLY A 186 14.43 -13.60 19.00
CA GLY A 186 14.11 -12.22 19.34
C GLY A 186 12.85 -11.68 18.67
N ALA A 187 12.72 -10.35 18.67
CA ALA A 187 11.56 -9.63 18.15
C ALA A 187 11.36 -9.73 16.62
N VAL A 188 12.39 -10.16 15.88
CA VAL A 188 12.35 -10.37 14.42
C VAL A 188 12.72 -11.82 14.17
N SER A 189 11.77 -12.58 13.63
CA SER A 189 11.96 -14.00 13.36
C SER A 189 12.79 -14.22 12.09
N ARG A 190 13.26 -15.45 11.91
CA ARG A 190 13.90 -15.90 10.66
C ARG A 190 13.02 -15.67 9.43
N GLU A 191 11.72 -15.91 9.57
CA GLU A 191 10.75 -15.68 8.50
C GLU A 191 10.66 -14.19 8.16
N ASP A 192 10.58 -13.32 9.18
CA ASP A 192 10.52 -11.87 8.99
C ASP A 192 11.74 -11.32 8.24
N TYR A 193 12.95 -11.78 8.57
CA TYR A 193 14.16 -11.40 7.82
C TYR A 193 14.07 -11.73 6.33
N SER A 194 13.37 -12.83 6.01
CA SER A 194 13.24 -13.34 4.64
C SER A 194 12.10 -12.67 3.88
N THR A 195 10.98 -12.38 4.54
CA THR A 195 9.73 -11.98 3.87
C THR A 195 9.43 -10.48 4.00
N TRP A 196 9.78 -9.83 5.12
CA TRP A 196 9.39 -8.44 5.36
C TRP A 196 10.02 -7.51 4.30
N PRO A 197 9.21 -6.79 3.48
CA PRO A 197 9.73 -5.94 2.41
C PRO A 197 10.81 -4.94 2.83
N LEU A 198 10.75 -4.46 4.08
CA LEU A 198 11.77 -3.60 4.71
C LEU A 198 13.21 -4.05 4.42
N PHE A 199 13.46 -5.36 4.47
CA PHE A 199 14.81 -5.92 4.34
C PHE A 199 15.24 -6.17 2.90
N LYS A 200 14.42 -5.87 1.88
CA LYS A 200 14.70 -6.15 0.46
C LYS A 200 16.13 -5.77 0.06
N MET A 201 16.55 -4.53 0.33
CA MET A 201 17.91 -4.05 0.02
C MET A 201 18.97 -4.52 1.03
N PHE A 202 18.59 -4.66 2.31
CA PHE A 202 19.53 -5.11 3.34
C PHE A 202 19.97 -6.56 3.11
N ARG A 203 19.07 -7.43 2.62
CA ARG A 203 19.34 -8.83 2.27
C ARG A 203 20.43 -9.00 1.21
N GLU A 204 20.66 -8.00 0.38
CA GLU A 204 21.71 -7.99 -0.65
C GLU A 204 23.09 -7.59 -0.09
N SER A 205 23.15 -7.07 1.13
CA SER A 205 24.37 -6.58 1.75
C SER A 205 25.24 -7.71 2.32
N LYS A 206 26.56 -7.53 2.34
CA LYS A 206 27.50 -8.48 2.96
C LYS A 206 27.28 -8.59 4.47
N GLU A 207 26.90 -7.48 5.08
CA GLU A 207 26.59 -7.33 6.49
C GLU A 207 25.43 -8.26 6.87
N PHE A 208 24.33 -8.24 6.11
CA PHE A 208 23.20 -9.14 6.35
C PHE A 208 23.60 -10.60 6.17
N LEU A 209 24.23 -10.97 5.04
CA LEU A 209 24.57 -12.37 4.76
C LEU A 209 25.48 -12.96 5.84
N THR A 210 26.47 -12.19 6.29
CA THR A 210 27.39 -12.60 7.36
C THR A 210 26.66 -12.78 8.69
N SER A 211 25.84 -11.81 9.10
CA SER A 211 25.10 -11.88 10.35
C SER A 211 24.01 -12.95 10.32
N TYR A 212 23.35 -13.17 9.19
CA TYR A 212 22.38 -14.24 9.00
C TYR A 212 23.03 -15.62 9.15
N HIS A 213 24.16 -15.87 8.48
CA HIS A 213 24.90 -17.12 8.63
C HIS A 213 25.37 -17.34 10.08
N LYS A 214 25.87 -16.29 10.74
CA LYS A 214 26.26 -16.35 12.15
C LYS A 214 25.11 -16.72 13.08
N LEU A 215 23.90 -16.20 12.83
CA LEU A 215 22.73 -16.41 13.67
C LEU A 215 22.04 -17.76 13.43
N PHE A 216 21.92 -18.17 12.18
CA PHE A 216 21.11 -19.32 11.79
C PHE A 216 21.93 -20.54 11.33
N GLY A 217 23.24 -20.38 11.12
CA GLY A 217 24.15 -21.46 10.75
C GLY A 217 24.00 -21.93 9.30
N GLU A 218 23.45 -21.08 8.43
CA GLU A 218 23.16 -21.38 7.03
C GLU A 218 23.28 -20.14 6.15
N GLU A 219 23.54 -20.34 4.86
CA GLU A 219 23.52 -19.25 3.88
C GLU A 219 22.09 -18.77 3.64
N PHE A 220 21.92 -17.45 3.52
CA PHE A 220 20.63 -16.90 3.15
C PHE A 220 20.33 -17.20 1.68
N VAL A 221 19.19 -17.84 1.42
CA VAL A 221 18.67 -18.05 0.08
C VAL A 221 17.45 -17.15 -0.08
N VAL A 222 17.48 -16.30 -1.10
CA VAL A 222 16.31 -15.48 -1.47
C VAL A 222 15.18 -16.46 -1.81
N PRO A 223 14.03 -16.39 -1.12
CA PRO A 223 12.87 -17.16 -1.53
C PRO A 223 12.56 -16.80 -2.98
N GLU A 224 12.58 -17.76 -3.91
CA GLU A 224 12.02 -17.56 -5.24
C GLU A 224 10.60 -17.03 -5.05
N ASP A 225 10.22 -15.97 -5.77
CA ASP A 225 8.88 -15.38 -5.70
C ASP A 225 7.87 -16.51 -5.66
N ILE A 226 7.24 -16.71 -4.49
CA ILE A 226 6.19 -17.70 -4.35
C ILE A 226 5.11 -17.18 -5.28
N ASP A 227 5.00 -17.81 -6.45
CA ASP A 227 3.91 -17.64 -7.39
C ASP A 227 2.64 -17.98 -6.60
N ILE A 228 2.03 -16.96 -5.99
CA ILE A 228 0.79 -17.09 -5.24
C ILE A 228 -0.16 -17.74 -6.24
N PRO A 229 -0.65 -18.97 -5.99
CA PRO A 229 -1.52 -19.64 -6.95
C PRO A 229 -2.74 -18.76 -7.10
N THR A 230 -2.80 -17.99 -8.19
CA THR A 230 -4.01 -17.31 -8.60
C THR A 230 -5.03 -18.43 -8.75
N LYS A 231 -6.00 -18.49 -7.82
CA LYS A 231 -7.13 -19.40 -7.94
C LYS A 231 -7.77 -19.10 -9.28
N LYS A 232 -7.44 -19.91 -10.30
CA LYS A 232 -8.11 -19.87 -11.59
C LYS A 232 -9.60 -19.92 -11.30
N PRO A 233 -10.41 -18.97 -11.81
CA PRO A 233 -11.84 -19.04 -11.62
C PRO A 233 -12.30 -20.38 -12.20
N THR A 234 -12.82 -21.23 -11.32
CA THR A 234 -13.44 -22.50 -11.69
C THR A 234 -14.50 -22.16 -12.72
N LYS A 235 -14.34 -22.67 -13.95
CA LYS A 235 -15.35 -22.53 -15.01
C LYS A 235 -16.68 -23.01 -14.45
N ALA A 236 -17.58 -22.09 -14.13
CA ALA A 236 -18.96 -22.40 -13.84
C ALA A 236 -19.53 -23.10 -15.08
N SER A 237 -19.77 -24.42 -14.94
CA SER A 237 -20.52 -25.20 -15.92
C SER A 237 -21.90 -24.56 -16.08
N ARG A 238 -22.09 -23.77 -17.14
CA ARG A 238 -23.41 -23.34 -17.61
C ARG A 238 -24.22 -24.60 -17.97
N ARG A 239 -25.02 -25.11 -17.03
CA ARG A 239 -26.13 -26.01 -17.36
C ARG A 239 -27.20 -25.16 -18.05
N ARG A 240 -27.39 -25.39 -19.36
CA ARG A 240 -28.56 -24.88 -20.09
C ARG A 240 -29.84 -25.39 -19.40
N PRO A 241 -30.88 -24.57 -19.21
CA PRO A 241 -32.19 -25.08 -18.86
C PRO A 241 -32.65 -25.97 -20.03
N LYS A 242 -33.05 -27.21 -19.73
CA LYS A 242 -33.82 -28.01 -20.67
C LYS A 242 -35.21 -27.41 -20.74
N ASP A 243 -35.64 -27.10 -21.95
CA ASP A 243 -37.02 -26.80 -22.30
C ASP A 243 -37.96 -27.82 -21.65
N ARG A 244 -38.99 -27.33 -20.96
CA ARG A 244 -40.18 -28.10 -20.67
C ARG A 244 -41.29 -27.60 -21.57
N ALA A 245 -41.75 -28.53 -22.40
CA ALA A 245 -43.05 -28.49 -23.08
C ALA A 245 -44.20 -28.36 -22.07
#